data_AF-A0A961U106-F1
#
_entry.id   AF-A0A961U106-F1
#
_cell.length_a   1.000
_cell.length_b   1.000
_cell.length_c   1.000
_cell.angle_alpha   90.00
_cell.angle_beta   90.00
_cell.angle_gamma   90.00
#
_symmetry.space_group_name_H-M   'P 1'
#
loop_
_entity.id
_entity.type
_entity.pdbx_description
1 polymer ?
#
loop_
_entity_poly.entity_id
_entity_poly.type
_entity_poly.pdbx_seq_one_letter_code
_entity_poly.pdbx_strand_id
1 'polypeptide(L)'
;MLMKKWFGPLTAGCLLAAAAALPALHEAAAQDVVRPEASPQKRVPEARAAQREASGGSNDRVFGGFAAEQGAWPFQVALLTANMLDNRPESQVDAQFCGGSLIAPNWVLTAAHCLVYEGSQVPAEAIVVLSGATHLAEGTRIPAAEVFVHEGFD
;
A
#
# COMPACT_ATOMS: atom_id res chain seq x y z
N MET A 1 54.48 -7.50 36.35
CA MET A 1 53.53 -6.78 37.23
C MET A 1 52.36 -6.31 36.38
N LEU A 2 51.09 -6.37 36.73
CA LEU A 2 50.32 -7.12 37.71
C LEU A 2 48.87 -6.93 37.20
N MET A 3 48.09 -8.01 37.20
CA MET A 3 46.72 -8.08 36.70
C MET A 3 45.77 -7.17 37.48
N LYS A 4 44.67 -6.73 36.88
CA LYS A 4 43.40 -6.49 37.60
C LYS A 4 42.20 -6.67 36.67
N LYS A 5 41.71 -7.91 36.65
CA LYS A 5 40.35 -8.29 36.28
C LYS A 5 39.41 -7.70 37.33
N TRP A 6 38.25 -7.18 36.92
CA TRP A 6 37.16 -6.82 37.83
C TRP A 6 35.95 -7.69 37.52
N PHE A 7 35.70 -8.64 38.42
CA PHE A 7 34.54 -9.50 38.51
C PHE A 7 33.88 -9.22 39.86
N GLY A 8 32.55 -9.14 39.89
CA GLY A 8 31.73 -9.38 41.08
C GLY A 8 30.43 -8.57 41.12
N PRO A 9 29.41 -8.99 41.88
CA PRO A 9 28.98 -10.35 42.20
C PRO A 9 27.52 -10.63 41.76
N LEU A 10 27.24 -11.92 41.53
CA LEU A 10 25.91 -12.49 41.41
C LEU A 10 25.19 -12.40 42.77
N THR A 11 24.06 -11.69 42.83
CA THR A 11 23.07 -11.89 43.89
C THR A 11 21.89 -12.65 43.32
N ALA A 12 21.82 -13.93 43.68
CA ALA A 12 20.66 -14.79 43.50
C ALA A 12 19.56 -14.37 44.49
N GLY A 13 18.40 -14.01 43.95
CA GLY A 13 17.17 -13.76 44.71
C GLY A 13 16.01 -14.54 44.11
N CYS A 14 15.86 -15.80 44.55
CA CYS A 14 14.60 -16.57 44.61
C CYS A 14 13.57 -15.78 45.48
N LEU A 15 12.24 -15.81 45.36
CA LEU A 15 11.25 -16.75 44.81
C LEU A 15 9.87 -16.04 44.87
N LEU A 16 8.94 -16.41 43.96
CA LEU A 16 7.47 -16.48 44.11
C LEU A 16 6.67 -15.19 44.46
N ALA A 17 5.46 -14.93 44.00
CA ALA A 17 4.58 -15.40 42.93
C ALA A 17 3.41 -14.39 42.93
N ALA A 18 2.94 -13.96 41.77
CA ALA A 18 1.59 -13.40 41.62
C ALA A 18 1.08 -13.78 40.23
N ALA A 19 0.50 -14.97 40.15
CA ALA A 19 -0.39 -15.34 39.08
C ALA A 19 -1.72 -14.60 39.32
N ALA A 20 -2.14 -13.76 38.37
CA ALA A 20 -3.51 -13.65 37.85
C ALA A 20 -3.73 -12.30 37.12
N ALA A 21 -4.41 -12.38 35.98
CA ALA A 21 -5.10 -11.30 35.23
C ALA A 21 -4.20 -10.35 34.41
N LEU A 22 -4.32 -10.19 33.08
CA LEU A 22 -5.24 -10.64 32.03
C LEU A 22 -4.48 -10.67 30.69
N PRO A 23 -4.72 -11.63 29.77
CA PRO A 23 -4.37 -11.46 28.37
C PRO A 23 -5.50 -10.68 27.69
N ALA A 24 -5.34 -9.38 27.55
CA ALA A 24 -6.10 -8.52 26.65
C ALA A 24 -5.16 -7.33 26.43
N LEU A 25 -4.50 -7.16 25.29
CA LEU A 25 -5.11 -6.71 24.04
C LEU A 25 -4.40 -7.37 22.84
N HIS A 26 -4.83 -8.58 22.47
CA HIS A 26 -4.74 -9.04 21.08
C HIS A 26 -6.18 -9.15 20.58
N GLU A 27 -6.83 -8.00 20.45
CA GLU A 27 -8.10 -7.87 19.75
C GLU A 27 -7.87 -6.85 18.64
N ALA A 28 -7.05 -7.23 17.65
CA ALA A 28 -7.23 -6.64 16.34
C ALA A 28 -8.62 -7.10 15.92
N ALA A 29 -9.61 -6.21 16.11
CA ALA A 29 -10.98 -6.45 15.75
C ALA A 29 -10.98 -6.98 14.32
N ALA A 30 -11.21 -8.28 14.17
CA ALA A 30 -11.80 -8.82 12.98
C ALA A 30 -13.19 -8.20 12.94
N GLN A 31 -13.27 -6.97 12.44
CA GLN A 31 -14.52 -6.44 11.95
C GLN A 31 -14.97 -7.47 10.92
N ASP A 32 -16.16 -8.04 11.12
CA ASP A 32 -16.85 -8.80 10.09
C ASP A 32 -16.91 -7.91 8.85
N VAL A 33 -15.91 -8.02 7.99
CA VAL A 33 -15.92 -7.38 6.68
C VAL A 33 -16.92 -8.21 5.88
N VAL A 34 -18.20 -7.89 6.09
CA VAL A 34 -19.28 -8.32 5.22
C VAL A 34 -18.81 -7.96 3.82
N ARG A 35 -18.55 -8.99 3.00
CA ARG A 35 -18.14 -8.81 1.61
C ARG A 35 -19.15 -7.85 0.99
N PRO A 36 -18.74 -6.66 0.54
CA PRO A 36 -19.66 -5.75 -0.12
C PRO A 36 -20.33 -6.50 -1.26
N GLU A 37 -21.63 -6.28 -1.42
CA GLU A 37 -22.40 -6.82 -2.54
C GLU A 37 -21.62 -6.60 -3.85
N ALA A 38 -21.59 -7.62 -4.72
CA ALA A 38 -20.71 -7.65 -5.90
C ALA A 38 -20.89 -6.46 -6.86
N SER A 39 -21.99 -5.70 -6.74
CA SER A 39 -22.17 -4.41 -7.40
C SER A 39 -22.74 -3.37 -6.43
N PRO A 40 -21.97 -2.32 -6.08
CA PRO A 40 -22.41 -1.28 -5.15
C PRO A 40 -23.31 -0.23 -5.81
N GLN A 41 -23.78 -0.47 -7.04
CA GLN A 41 -24.42 0.54 -7.89
C GLN A 41 -25.74 1.10 -7.32
N LYS A 42 -26.46 0.37 -6.46
CA LYS A 42 -27.67 0.87 -5.81
C LYS A 42 -27.38 1.60 -4.49
N ARG A 43 -26.46 1.06 -3.69
CA ARG A 43 -26.09 1.63 -2.38
C ARG A 43 -25.31 2.94 -2.52
N VAL A 44 -24.46 3.05 -3.53
CA VAL A 44 -23.54 4.20 -3.66
C VAL A 44 -24.26 5.52 -3.95
N PRO A 45 -25.25 5.61 -4.86
CA PRO A 45 -26.01 6.85 -5.07
C PRO A 45 -26.75 7.33 -3.81
N GLU A 46 -27.43 6.42 -3.10
CA GLU A 46 -28.18 6.72 -1.88
C GLU A 46 -27.24 7.20 -0.76
N ALA A 47 -26.13 6.48 -0.57
CA ALA A 47 -25.15 6.84 0.43
C ALA A 47 -24.49 8.19 0.10
N ARG A 48 -24.16 8.45 -1.18
CA ARG A 48 -23.65 9.76 -1.65
C ARG A 48 -24.63 10.90 -1.39
N ALA A 49 -25.93 10.69 -1.59
CA ALA A 49 -26.95 11.70 -1.28
C ALA A 49 -26.96 12.01 0.23
N ALA A 50 -26.97 10.99 1.08
CA ALA A 50 -26.93 11.15 2.53
C ALA A 50 -25.65 11.86 3.02
N GLN A 51 -24.48 11.51 2.48
CA GLN A 51 -23.23 12.20 2.84
C GLN A 51 -23.22 13.66 2.34
N ARG A 52 -23.76 13.96 1.15
CA ARG A 52 -23.87 15.35 0.67
C ARG A 52 -24.71 16.22 1.60
N GLU A 53 -25.81 15.68 2.11
CA GLU A 53 -26.64 16.36 3.11
C GLU A 53 -25.87 16.56 4.42
N ALA A 54 -25.21 15.52 4.93
CA ALA A 54 -24.42 15.58 6.17
C ALA A 54 -23.19 16.50 6.08
N SER A 55 -22.63 16.69 4.88
CA SER A 55 -21.42 17.49 4.64
C SER A 55 -21.72 18.95 4.30
N GLY A 56 -22.96 19.41 4.46
CA GLY A 56 -23.34 20.79 4.14
C GLY A 56 -23.14 21.18 2.67
N GLY A 57 -23.28 20.22 1.76
CA GLY A 57 -23.10 20.47 0.32
C GLY A 57 -21.64 20.49 -0.16
N SER A 58 -20.68 19.95 0.62
CA SER A 58 -19.31 19.78 0.13
C SER A 58 -19.29 19.01 -1.20
N ASN A 59 -18.49 19.46 -2.17
CA ASN A 59 -18.33 18.82 -3.47
C ASN A 59 -17.38 17.62 -3.44
N ASP A 60 -17.18 17.00 -2.26
CA ASP A 60 -16.30 15.85 -2.17
C ASP A 60 -16.84 14.70 -3.03
N ARG A 61 -16.03 14.27 -3.99
CA ARG A 61 -16.40 13.23 -4.95
C ARG A 61 -16.15 11.83 -4.39
N VAL A 62 -15.38 11.75 -3.31
CA VAL A 62 -14.99 10.52 -2.66
C VAL A 62 -15.99 10.19 -1.56
N PHE A 63 -16.74 9.10 -1.77
CA PHE A 63 -17.72 8.64 -0.79
C PHE A 63 -17.02 7.77 0.26
N GLY A 64 -17.06 8.16 1.53
CA GLY A 64 -16.49 7.40 2.65
C GLY A 64 -14.98 7.13 2.61
N GLY A 65 -14.23 7.80 1.73
CA GLY A 65 -12.78 7.66 1.65
C GLY A 65 -12.08 8.54 2.68
N PHE A 66 -10.88 8.11 3.09
CA PHE A 66 -9.99 8.86 3.95
C PHE A 66 -8.54 8.62 3.50
N ALA A 67 -7.62 9.51 3.89
CA ALA A 67 -6.21 9.34 3.57
C ALA A 67 -5.67 8.05 4.23
N ALA A 68 -4.96 7.23 3.45
CA ALA A 68 -4.34 6.02 3.97
C ALA A 68 -3.21 6.37 4.94
N GLU A 69 -3.11 5.62 6.04
CA GLU A 69 -1.95 5.66 6.91
C GLU A 69 -0.72 5.10 6.19
N GLN A 70 0.47 5.55 6.60
CA GLN A 70 1.71 5.07 6.01
C GLN A 70 1.84 3.56 6.20
N GLY A 71 2.05 2.83 5.10
CA GLY A 71 2.19 1.38 5.11
C GLY A 71 0.90 0.59 5.32
N ALA A 72 -0.28 1.21 5.35
CA ALA A 72 -1.56 0.51 5.48
C ALA A 72 -1.81 -0.49 4.32
N TRP A 73 -1.31 -0.16 3.12
CA TRP A 73 -1.46 -0.96 1.90
C TRP A 73 -0.09 -1.23 1.26
N PRO A 74 0.75 -2.10 1.85
CA PRO A 74 2.14 -2.28 1.42
C PRO A 74 2.26 -2.92 0.03
N PHE A 75 1.20 -3.53 -0.47
CA PHE A 75 1.13 -4.09 -1.81
C PHE A 75 0.81 -3.04 -2.89
N GLN A 76 0.34 -1.85 -2.53
CA GLN A 76 0.02 -0.82 -3.51
C GLN A 76 1.30 -0.33 -4.20
N VAL A 77 1.28 -0.30 -5.52
CA VAL A 77 2.35 0.29 -6.33
C VAL A 77 1.79 1.29 -7.34
N ALA A 78 2.64 2.20 -7.80
CA ALA A 78 2.36 3.06 -8.94
C ALA A 78 3.22 2.64 -10.13
N LEU A 79 2.65 2.71 -11.34
CA LEU A 79 3.36 2.52 -12.59
C LEU A 79 3.65 3.92 -13.16
N LEU A 80 4.93 4.17 -13.43
CA LEU A 80 5.46 5.45 -13.87
C LEU A 80 6.04 5.33 -15.29
N THR A 81 5.82 6.35 -16.12
CA THR A 81 6.42 6.45 -17.45
C THR A 81 7.89 6.86 -17.31
N ALA A 82 8.80 5.99 -17.73
CA ALA A 82 10.24 6.15 -17.48
C ALA A 82 10.82 7.45 -18.07
N ASN A 83 10.37 7.87 -19.26
CA ASN A 83 10.89 9.07 -19.93
C ASN A 83 10.41 10.40 -19.31
N MET A 84 9.46 10.36 -18.38
CA MET A 84 9.00 11.53 -17.62
C MET A 84 9.72 11.67 -16.27
N LEU A 85 10.59 10.71 -15.92
CA LEU A 85 11.32 10.73 -14.66
C LEU A 85 12.62 11.54 -14.79
N ASP A 86 12.84 12.42 -13.81
CA ASP A 86 14.12 13.06 -13.55
C ASP A 86 14.65 12.66 -12.16
N ASN A 87 15.76 13.25 -11.71
CA ASN A 87 16.38 12.91 -10.41
C ASN A 87 15.58 13.41 -9.20
N ARG A 88 14.47 14.14 -9.40
CA ARG A 88 13.69 14.76 -8.34
C ARG A 88 12.44 13.91 -8.05
N PRO A 89 12.00 13.79 -6.78
CA PRO A 89 10.82 12.98 -6.45
C PRO A 89 9.50 13.50 -7.04
N GLU A 90 9.39 14.81 -7.28
CA GLU A 90 8.21 15.43 -7.88
C GLU A 90 7.90 14.94 -9.29
N SER A 91 8.91 14.49 -10.07
CA SER A 91 8.68 13.95 -11.41
C SER A 91 7.82 12.68 -11.41
N GLN A 92 7.72 12.00 -10.26
CA GLN A 92 6.90 10.79 -10.11
C GLN A 92 5.41 11.09 -10.19
N VAL A 93 5.01 12.30 -9.75
CA VAL A 93 3.61 12.74 -9.83
C VAL A 93 3.18 12.85 -11.28
N ASP A 94 4.01 13.49 -12.10
CA ASP A 94 3.73 13.68 -13.53
C ASP A 94 3.89 12.37 -14.32
N ALA A 95 4.83 11.51 -13.92
CA ALA A 95 5.07 10.23 -14.58
C ALA A 95 4.03 9.15 -14.24
N GLN A 96 3.24 9.30 -13.17
CA GLN A 96 2.30 8.26 -12.75
C GLN A 96 1.13 8.16 -13.73
N PHE A 97 0.93 6.97 -14.31
CA PHE A 97 -0.14 6.73 -15.26
C PHE A 97 -1.10 5.61 -14.85
N CYS A 98 -0.63 4.63 -14.05
CA CYS A 98 -1.46 3.53 -13.56
C CYS A 98 -1.06 3.11 -12.13
N GLY A 99 -1.89 2.24 -11.53
CA GLY A 99 -1.58 1.54 -10.29
C GLY A 99 -1.36 0.05 -10.51
N GLY A 100 -0.94 -0.65 -9.46
CA GLY A 100 -0.82 -2.10 -9.45
C GLY A 100 -0.77 -2.68 -8.04
N SER A 101 -0.63 -4.00 -7.95
CA SER A 101 -0.50 -4.72 -6.68
C SER A 101 0.70 -5.65 -6.72
N LEU A 102 1.57 -5.56 -5.71
CA LEU A 102 2.63 -6.53 -5.49
C LEU A 102 2.02 -7.87 -5.04
N ILE A 103 2.10 -8.89 -5.88
CA ILE A 103 1.53 -10.21 -5.62
C ILE A 103 2.60 -11.25 -5.22
N ALA A 104 3.86 -10.97 -5.51
CA ALA A 104 5.04 -11.70 -5.06
C ALA A 104 6.26 -10.77 -5.10
N PRO A 105 7.42 -11.11 -4.51
CA PRO A 105 8.54 -10.18 -4.33
C PRO A 105 8.99 -9.40 -5.58
N ASN A 106 8.87 -10.00 -6.77
CA ASN A 106 9.25 -9.39 -8.04
C ASN A 106 8.10 -9.40 -9.07
N TRP A 107 6.84 -9.53 -8.62
CA TRP A 107 5.68 -9.61 -9.50
C TRP A 107 4.63 -8.59 -9.11
N VAL A 108 4.29 -7.72 -10.06
CA VAL A 108 3.20 -6.74 -9.96
C VAL A 108 2.07 -7.16 -10.89
N LEU A 109 0.85 -7.22 -10.35
CA LEU A 109 -0.37 -7.35 -11.13
C LEU A 109 -0.95 -5.95 -11.40
N THR A 110 -1.35 -5.69 -12.64
CA THR A 110 -2.07 -4.48 -13.05
C THR A 110 -3.10 -4.82 -14.13
N ALA A 111 -3.84 -3.82 -14.61
CA ALA A 111 -4.78 -3.99 -15.70
C ALA A 111 -4.07 -3.99 -17.06
N ALA A 112 -4.51 -4.84 -17.99
CA ALA A 112 -3.91 -4.93 -19.33
C ALA A 112 -3.98 -3.61 -20.12
N HIS A 113 -5.04 -2.81 -19.95
CA HIS A 113 -5.15 -1.49 -20.60
C HIS A 113 -4.09 -0.48 -20.16
N CYS A 114 -3.41 -0.71 -19.02
CA CYS A 114 -2.25 0.10 -18.61
C CYS A 114 -1.01 -0.25 -19.44
N LEU A 115 -0.96 -1.44 -20.02
CA LEU A 115 0.20 -2.03 -20.66
C LEU A 115 0.04 -2.12 -22.18
N VAL A 116 -1.06 -1.60 -22.73
CA VAL A 116 -1.34 -1.58 -24.17
C VAL A 116 -1.74 -0.17 -24.58
N TYR A 117 -1.06 0.37 -25.58
CA TYR A 117 -1.34 1.68 -26.16
C TYR A 117 -1.44 1.54 -27.68
N GLU A 118 -2.52 2.06 -28.27
CA GLU A 118 -2.80 1.93 -29.72
C GLU A 118 -2.66 0.49 -30.25
N GLY A 119 -3.09 -0.49 -29.46
CA GLY A 119 -3.06 -1.92 -29.79
C GLY A 119 -1.68 -2.58 -29.68
N SER A 120 -0.65 -1.85 -29.23
CA SER A 120 0.70 -2.38 -29.03
C SER A 120 1.06 -2.47 -27.55
N GLN A 121 1.74 -3.55 -27.16
CA GLN A 121 2.24 -3.69 -25.79
C GLN A 121 3.31 -2.62 -25.50
N VAL A 122 3.18 -1.95 -24.36
CA VAL A 122 4.16 -1.00 -23.83
C VAL A 122 5.45 -1.77 -23.48
N PRO A 123 6.62 -1.34 -23.98
CA PRO A 123 7.88 -2.00 -23.69
C PRO A 123 8.25 -1.86 -22.19
N ALA A 124 8.92 -2.86 -21.64
CA ALA A 124 9.27 -2.90 -20.21
C ALA A 124 10.12 -1.69 -19.79
N GLU A 125 11.03 -1.25 -20.66
CA GLU A 125 11.93 -0.12 -20.41
C GLU A 125 11.20 1.22 -20.29
N ALA A 126 9.97 1.32 -20.79
CA ALA A 126 9.13 2.49 -20.63
C ALA A 126 8.42 2.54 -19.26
N ILE A 127 8.50 1.48 -18.46
CA ILE A 127 7.78 1.34 -17.19
C ILE A 127 8.77 1.27 -16.02
N VAL A 128 8.52 2.12 -15.04
CA VAL A 128 9.14 2.06 -13.71
C VAL A 128 8.05 1.84 -12.68
N VAL A 129 8.25 0.89 -11.78
CA VAL A 129 7.37 0.63 -10.64
C VAL A 129 7.86 1.42 -9.44
N LEU A 130 6.96 2.18 -8.81
CA LEU A 130 7.18 2.81 -7.52
C LEU A 130 6.54 1.96 -6.42
N SER A 131 7.37 1.47 -5.49
CA SER A 131 6.93 0.66 -4.34
C SER A 131 7.21 1.35 -3.01
N GLY A 132 6.43 1.01 -1.99
CA GLY A 132 6.58 1.52 -0.62
C GLY A 132 6.20 3.00 -0.47
N ALA A 133 5.29 3.49 -1.31
CA ALA A 133 4.87 4.88 -1.33
C ALA A 133 3.42 5.04 -0.86
N THR A 134 3.19 5.92 0.12
CA THR A 134 1.87 6.47 0.44
C THR A 134 1.68 7.81 -0.27
N HIS A 135 2.76 8.58 -0.44
CA HIS A 135 2.81 9.76 -1.30
C HIS A 135 3.73 9.51 -2.51
N LEU A 136 3.37 10.03 -3.68
CA LEU A 136 4.19 9.82 -4.89
C LEU A 136 5.57 10.51 -4.82
N ALA A 137 5.83 11.37 -3.83
CA ALA A 137 7.14 12.01 -3.64
C ALA A 137 8.14 11.16 -2.82
N GLU A 138 7.77 9.95 -2.43
CA GLU A 138 8.60 9.01 -1.68
C GLU A 138 8.65 7.64 -2.38
N GLY A 139 9.20 6.62 -1.72
CA GLY A 139 9.26 5.24 -2.22
C GLY A 139 10.52 4.90 -3.02
N THR A 140 10.52 3.69 -3.58
CA THR A 140 11.64 3.15 -4.37
C THR A 140 11.21 2.89 -5.81
N ARG A 141 11.96 3.44 -6.76
CA ARG A 141 11.79 3.22 -8.19
C ARG A 141 12.51 1.94 -8.62
N ILE A 142 11.79 1.05 -9.30
CA ILE A 142 12.27 -0.24 -9.77
C ILE A 142 11.91 -0.36 -11.26
N PRO A 143 12.87 -0.39 -12.18
CA PRO A 143 12.59 -0.61 -13.60
C PRO A 143 11.90 -1.96 -13.82
N ALA A 144 10.90 -2.00 -14.70
CA ALA A 144 10.30 -3.27 -15.10
C ALA A 144 11.30 -4.07 -15.94
N ALA A 145 11.47 -5.35 -15.61
CA ALA A 145 12.31 -6.26 -16.41
C ALA A 145 11.55 -6.80 -17.62
N GLU A 146 10.28 -7.16 -17.43
CA GLU A 146 9.42 -7.78 -18.44
C GLU A 146 7.97 -7.34 -18.22
N VAL A 147 7.16 -7.45 -19.28
CA VAL A 147 5.73 -7.13 -19.28
C VAL A 147 4.97 -8.25 -19.97
N PHE A 148 3.94 -8.76 -19.30
CA PHE A 148 3.07 -9.82 -19.82
C PHE A 148 1.65 -9.30 -19.89
N VAL A 149 1.11 -9.16 -21.11
CA VAL A 149 -0.30 -8.86 -21.34
C VAL A 149 -1.04 -10.17 -21.56
N HIS A 150 -2.23 -10.28 -20.97
CA HIS A 150 -3.07 -11.46 -21.15
C HIS A 150 -3.47 -11.61 -22.63
N GLU A 151 -3.31 -12.82 -23.20
CA GLU A 151 -3.51 -13.09 -24.64
C GLU A 151 -4.92 -12.76 -25.16
N GLY A 152 -5.92 -12.79 -24.28
CA GLY A 152 -7.32 -12.47 -24.60
C GLY A 152 -7.76 -11.04 -24.28
N PHE A 153 -6.84 -10.10 -24.05
CA PHE A 153 -7.20 -8.69 -23.85
C PHE A 153 -7.60 -8.02 -25.18
N ASP A 154 -8.69 -7.26 -25.19
CA ASP A 154 -9.26 -6.53 -26.33
C ASP A 154 -9.54 -5.04 -26.05
#